data_AF-A7RK35-F1
#
_entry.id   AF-A7RK35-F1
#
_cell.length_a   1.000
_cell.length_b   1.000
_cell.length_c   1.000
_cell.angle_alpha   90.00
_cell.angle_beta   90.00
_cell.angle_gamma   90.00
#
_symmetry.space_group_name_H-M   'P 1'
#
loop_
_entity.id
_entity.type
_entity.pdbx_description
1 polymer ?
#
loop_
_entity_poly.entity_id
_entity_poly.type
_entity_poly.pdbx_seq_one_letter_code
_entity_poly.pdbx_strand_id
1 'polypeptide(L)'
;MSCFRGKLLEYPQVSIDCFDNENLDSYAYFLSHCHRDHMQGLDSATFSDAIKSKKQRIFCSETTRNLLLCDASFSHLEEYLTGIPLDQPFVVTPYDKETNKEEVITVTLFSAGHCVGSVMFLFEGLKGNVLYTGDFRLATGDTKRITVLHCNGRVKDIRSVYIDTTFCLPKMMSIPSRKETNDAIFKVIDRWFSQGAEHVVSLQCKSKYGYEYMLKSIAIYYKIKIHVSDERLEMYRYLSDMIQHFTTDASKTRIHACHWKNSDSSTLPCGLVLPNGLEPKVLRIRPSTFWFAQRPQPLPADNIK
;
A
#
# COMPACT_ATOMS: atom_id res chain seq x y z
N MET A 1 -7.23 -6.11 -12.42
CA MET A 1 -8.22 -6.84 -11.60
C MET A 1 -7.61 -8.17 -11.26
N SER A 2 -7.55 -8.50 -9.97
CA SER A 2 -7.07 -9.79 -9.49
C SER A 2 -7.92 -10.93 -10.07
N CYS A 3 -7.29 -12.04 -10.45
CA CYS A 3 -7.98 -13.29 -10.78
C CYS A 3 -8.20 -14.17 -9.55
N PHE A 4 -7.51 -13.88 -8.44
CA PHE A 4 -7.67 -14.58 -7.17
C PHE A 4 -8.93 -14.10 -6.46
N ARG A 5 -9.84 -15.03 -6.13
CA ARG A 5 -11.18 -14.74 -5.58
C ARG A 5 -11.29 -14.94 -4.06
N GLY A 6 -10.17 -14.82 -3.36
CA GLY A 6 -10.09 -14.80 -1.90
C GLY A 6 -9.80 -16.13 -1.22
N LYS A 7 -10.05 -17.27 -1.88
CA LYS A 7 -9.88 -18.61 -1.30
C LYS A 7 -8.52 -19.23 -1.63
N LEU A 8 -7.80 -19.65 -0.59
CA LEU A 8 -6.64 -20.54 -0.75
C LEU A 8 -7.13 -21.96 -1.07
N LEU A 9 -6.39 -22.68 -1.92
CA LEU A 9 -6.72 -24.07 -2.26
C LEU A 9 -6.48 -24.98 -1.06
N GLU A 10 -5.41 -24.72 -0.31
CA GLU A 10 -5.05 -25.45 0.89
C GLU A 10 -5.98 -25.12 2.06
N TYR A 11 -6.48 -23.89 2.15
CA TYR A 11 -7.27 -23.41 3.28
C TYR A 11 -8.54 -22.70 2.80
N PRO A 12 -9.50 -23.42 2.17
CA PRO A 12 -10.72 -22.81 1.62
C PRO A 12 -11.68 -22.26 2.69
N GLN A 13 -11.45 -22.56 3.96
CA GLN A 13 -12.21 -22.06 5.09
C GLN A 13 -11.88 -20.60 5.47
N VAL A 14 -10.80 -20.03 4.91
CA VAL A 14 -10.44 -18.61 5.08
C VAL A 14 -10.62 -17.83 3.79
N SER A 15 -10.80 -16.51 3.89
CA SER A 15 -10.84 -15.59 2.76
C SER A 15 -9.88 -14.43 2.94
N ILE A 16 -9.21 -14.02 1.85
CA ILE A 16 -8.21 -12.95 1.84
C ILE A 16 -8.58 -11.93 0.76
N ASP A 17 -8.69 -10.64 1.10
CA ASP A 17 -8.90 -9.53 0.16
C ASP A 17 -10.17 -9.61 -0.72
N CYS A 18 -11.12 -10.47 -0.35
CA CYS A 18 -12.40 -10.63 -1.02
C CYS A 18 -13.46 -11.05 -0.01
N PHE A 19 -14.58 -10.32 0.02
CA PHE A 19 -15.56 -10.36 1.11
C PHE A 19 -17.01 -10.53 0.60
N ASP A 20 -17.20 -10.86 -0.68
CA ASP A 20 -18.50 -11.11 -1.29
C ASP A 20 -18.67 -12.56 -1.75
N ASN A 21 -19.88 -12.89 -2.23
CA ASN A 21 -20.20 -14.18 -2.84
C ASN A 21 -19.85 -15.38 -1.92
N GLU A 22 -19.13 -16.38 -2.45
CA GLU A 22 -18.69 -17.58 -1.73
C GLU A 22 -17.80 -17.29 -0.51
N ASN A 23 -17.19 -16.10 -0.45
CA ASN A 23 -16.36 -15.71 0.68
C ASN A 23 -17.17 -15.46 1.95
N LEU A 24 -18.48 -15.16 1.84
CA LEU A 24 -19.38 -14.95 2.98
C LEU A 24 -19.48 -16.17 3.91
N ASP A 25 -19.09 -17.36 3.42
CA ASP A 25 -19.07 -18.61 4.17
C ASP A 25 -17.78 -18.95 4.90
N SER A 26 -16.83 -18.01 4.96
CA SER A 26 -15.54 -18.21 5.63
C SER A 26 -15.63 -18.12 7.15
N TYR A 27 -14.69 -18.81 7.81
CA TYR A 27 -14.47 -18.83 9.25
C TYR A 27 -13.31 -17.94 9.70
N ALA A 28 -12.62 -17.27 8.78
CA ALA A 28 -11.69 -16.20 9.08
C ALA A 28 -11.48 -15.36 7.82
N TYR A 29 -11.31 -14.06 8.02
CA TYR A 29 -11.06 -13.10 6.94
C TYR A 29 -9.72 -12.41 7.14
N PHE A 30 -9.05 -12.06 6.05
CA PHE A 30 -7.77 -11.40 6.07
C PHE A 30 -7.78 -10.22 5.10
N LEU A 31 -7.20 -9.10 5.50
CA LEU A 31 -7.03 -7.93 4.64
C LEU A 31 -5.54 -7.55 4.58
N SER A 32 -4.93 -7.68 3.41
CA SER A 32 -3.51 -7.37 3.18
C SER A 32 -3.25 -5.86 3.26
N HIS A 33 -4.12 -5.03 2.68
CA HIS A 33 -4.00 -3.57 2.69
C HIS A 33 -5.29 -2.84 2.26
N CYS A 34 -5.36 -1.53 2.53
CA CYS A 34 -6.54 -0.71 2.25
C CYS A 34 -6.59 -0.13 0.82
N HIS A 35 -6.45 -0.97 -0.22
CA HIS A 35 -6.80 -0.57 -1.59
C HIS A 35 -8.15 -1.17 -2.00
N ARG A 36 -8.89 -0.41 -2.81
CA ARG A 36 -10.30 -0.68 -3.11
C ARG A 36 -10.52 -2.04 -3.78
N ASP A 37 -9.60 -2.43 -4.65
CA ASP A 37 -9.63 -3.71 -5.36
C ASP A 37 -9.30 -4.93 -4.49
N HIS A 38 -8.81 -4.71 -3.27
CA HIS A 38 -8.61 -5.74 -2.22
C HIS A 38 -9.69 -5.68 -1.12
N MET A 39 -10.68 -4.80 -1.25
CA MET A 39 -11.75 -4.59 -0.27
C MET A 39 -13.13 -4.90 -0.86
N GLN A 40 -13.18 -5.69 -1.93
CA GLN A 40 -14.42 -6.00 -2.63
C GLN A 40 -15.42 -6.70 -1.68
N GLY A 41 -16.59 -6.07 -1.48
CA GLY A 41 -17.65 -6.57 -0.61
C GLY A 41 -17.51 -6.18 0.87
N LEU A 42 -16.38 -5.60 1.28
CA LEU A 42 -16.07 -5.33 2.70
C LEU A 42 -17.04 -4.30 3.32
N ASP A 43 -17.49 -3.33 2.54
CA ASP A 43 -18.46 -2.30 2.94
C ASP A 43 -19.93 -2.71 2.74
N SER A 44 -20.18 -3.94 2.27
CA SER A 44 -21.52 -4.40 1.94
C SER A 44 -22.33 -4.76 3.19
N ALA A 45 -23.63 -4.45 3.17
CA ALA A 45 -24.56 -4.87 4.23
C ALA A 45 -24.58 -6.40 4.39
N THR A 46 -24.53 -7.14 3.28
CA THR A 46 -24.51 -8.60 3.28
C THR A 46 -23.29 -9.17 4.01
N PHE A 47 -22.10 -8.60 3.79
CA PHE A 47 -20.91 -9.00 4.52
C PHE A 47 -21.01 -8.65 6.01
N SER A 48 -21.49 -7.44 6.33
CA SER A 48 -21.76 -7.02 7.72
C SER A 48 -22.68 -8.02 8.45
N ASP A 49 -23.78 -8.44 7.82
CA ASP A 49 -24.71 -9.39 8.45
C ASP A 49 -24.09 -10.78 8.60
N ALA A 50 -23.32 -11.23 7.61
CA ALA A 50 -22.62 -12.51 7.66
C ALA A 50 -21.56 -12.57 8.77
N ILE A 51 -20.71 -11.54 8.90
CA ILE A 51 -19.65 -11.52 9.92
C ILE A 51 -20.23 -11.42 11.34
N LYS A 52 -21.29 -10.62 11.52
CA LYS A 52 -22.03 -10.47 12.78
C LYS A 52 -22.69 -11.77 13.22
N SER A 53 -23.46 -12.39 12.34
CA SER A 53 -24.20 -13.63 12.65
C SER A 53 -23.28 -14.79 12.97
N LYS A 54 -22.15 -14.90 12.27
CA LYS A 54 -21.16 -15.98 12.45
C LYS A 54 -20.08 -15.64 13.49
N LYS A 55 -20.05 -14.42 14.03
CA LYS A 55 -19.04 -13.89 14.98
C LYS A 55 -17.60 -14.11 14.51
N GLN A 56 -17.36 -13.92 13.21
CA GLN A 56 -16.04 -14.12 12.60
C GLN A 56 -15.19 -12.84 12.68
N ARG A 57 -13.88 -12.96 12.45
CA ARG A 57 -12.95 -11.83 12.55
C ARG A 57 -12.23 -11.56 11.23
N ILE A 58 -11.83 -10.31 11.05
CA ILE A 58 -10.93 -9.84 9.99
C ILE A 58 -9.56 -9.58 10.61
N PHE A 59 -8.54 -10.26 10.13
CA PHE A 59 -7.15 -10.12 10.55
C PHE A 59 -6.37 -9.26 9.55
N CYS A 60 -5.65 -8.27 10.07
CA CYS A 60 -4.83 -7.38 9.25
C CYS A 60 -3.70 -6.80 10.10
N SER A 61 -2.80 -6.00 9.52
CA SER A 61 -1.82 -5.28 10.33
C SER A 61 -2.51 -4.26 11.24
N GLU A 62 -1.91 -3.91 12.38
CA GLU A 62 -2.41 -2.83 13.24
C GLU A 62 -2.59 -1.52 12.47
N THR A 63 -1.69 -1.26 11.52
CA THR A 63 -1.78 -0.10 10.64
C THR A 63 -2.99 -0.17 9.72
N THR A 64 -3.24 -1.30 9.05
CA THR A 64 -4.44 -1.50 8.22
C THR A 64 -5.73 -1.34 9.02
N ARG A 65 -5.79 -1.91 10.24
CA ARG A 65 -6.93 -1.71 11.15
C ARG A 65 -7.18 -0.22 11.41
N ASN A 66 -6.13 0.51 11.79
CA ASN A 66 -6.24 1.94 12.11
C ASN A 66 -6.67 2.77 10.89
N LEU A 67 -6.16 2.45 9.70
CA LEU A 67 -6.53 3.12 8.45
C LEU A 67 -7.98 2.86 8.03
N LEU A 68 -8.50 1.64 8.25
CA LEU A 68 -9.92 1.33 8.05
C LEU A 68 -10.81 2.15 8.98
N LEU A 69 -10.44 2.26 10.26
CA LEU A 69 -11.21 2.98 11.27
C LEU A 69 -11.19 4.51 11.10
N CYS A 70 -10.29 5.04 10.27
CA CYS A 70 -10.35 6.44 9.83
C CYS A 70 -11.48 6.69 8.82
N ASP A 71 -12.04 5.65 8.22
CA ASP A 71 -13.09 5.75 7.22
C ASP A 71 -14.42 5.29 7.83
N ALA A 72 -15.34 6.25 8.00
CA ALA A 72 -16.61 6.04 8.69
C ALA A 72 -17.45 4.91 8.08
N SER A 73 -17.28 4.62 6.79
CA SER A 73 -17.94 3.50 6.11
C SER A 73 -17.59 2.14 6.70
N PHE A 74 -16.43 1.99 7.36
CA PHE A 74 -15.99 0.72 7.97
C PHE A 74 -16.07 0.71 9.50
N SER A 75 -16.55 1.78 10.13
CA SER A 75 -16.70 1.88 11.59
C SER A 75 -17.52 0.73 12.19
N HIS A 76 -18.52 0.24 11.46
CA HIS A 76 -19.37 -0.88 11.85
C HIS A 76 -18.64 -2.23 11.98
N LEU A 77 -17.38 -2.31 11.51
CA LEU A 77 -16.54 -3.50 11.59
C LEU A 77 -15.56 -3.48 12.78
N GLU A 78 -15.53 -2.42 13.58
CA GLU A 78 -14.51 -2.22 14.62
C GLU A 78 -14.36 -3.41 15.58
N GLU A 79 -15.47 -4.01 16.02
CA GLU A 79 -15.47 -5.17 16.91
C GLU A 79 -14.94 -6.45 16.25
N TYR A 80 -15.05 -6.55 14.93
CA TYR A 80 -14.62 -7.71 14.13
C TYR A 80 -13.18 -7.58 13.63
N LEU A 81 -12.59 -6.38 13.68
CA LEU A 81 -11.23 -6.12 13.24
C LEU A 81 -10.18 -6.50 14.29
N THR A 82 -9.21 -7.31 13.88
CA THR A 82 -8.05 -7.69 14.67
C THR A 82 -6.79 -7.16 14.01
N GLY A 83 -6.14 -6.19 14.66
CA GLY A 83 -4.82 -5.71 14.27
C GLY A 83 -3.76 -6.65 14.85
N ILE A 84 -2.91 -7.20 14.00
CA ILE A 84 -1.84 -8.11 14.37
C ILE A 84 -0.50 -7.38 14.19
N PRO A 85 0.39 -7.40 15.21
CA PRO A 85 1.75 -6.90 15.07
C PRO A 85 2.52 -7.67 14.00
N LEU A 86 3.42 -6.98 13.29
CA LEU A 86 4.27 -7.63 12.29
C LEU A 86 5.22 -8.63 12.94
N ASP A 87 5.57 -9.67 12.17
CA ASP A 87 6.50 -10.74 12.51
C ASP A 87 6.12 -11.55 13.76
N GLN A 88 4.88 -11.42 14.23
CA GLN A 88 4.33 -12.20 15.34
C GLN A 88 3.37 -13.29 14.83
N PRO A 89 3.67 -14.58 15.07
CA PRO A 89 2.76 -15.65 14.74
C PRO A 89 1.54 -15.63 15.66
N PHE A 90 0.36 -15.87 15.09
CA PHE A 90 -0.89 -16.06 15.83
C PHE A 90 -1.67 -17.24 15.26
N VAL A 91 -2.55 -17.82 16.05
CA VAL A 91 -3.32 -19.01 15.66
C VAL A 91 -4.74 -18.61 15.28
N VAL A 92 -5.22 -19.20 14.19
CA VAL A 92 -6.64 -19.24 13.82
C VAL A 92 -7.10 -20.70 13.75
N THR A 93 -8.32 -20.97 14.18
CA THR A 93 -8.91 -22.33 14.23
C THR A 93 -10.20 -22.41 13.42
N PRO A 94 -10.17 -22.16 12.10
CA PRO A 94 -11.38 -22.21 11.29
C PRO A 94 -11.89 -23.66 11.16
N TYR A 95 -13.21 -23.81 11.04
CA TYR A 95 -13.85 -25.11 10.87
C TYR A 95 -13.72 -25.60 9.42
N ASP A 96 -13.22 -26.82 9.25
CA ASP A 96 -13.13 -27.49 7.97
C ASP A 96 -14.35 -28.40 7.77
N LYS A 97 -15.17 -28.05 6.77
CA LYS A 97 -16.39 -28.79 6.42
C LYS A 97 -16.10 -30.16 5.80
N GLU A 98 -14.96 -30.33 5.13
CA GLU A 98 -14.60 -31.60 4.47
C GLU A 98 -14.18 -32.64 5.49
N THR A 99 -13.40 -32.22 6.49
CA THR A 99 -12.90 -33.11 7.55
C THR A 99 -13.79 -33.13 8.80
N ASN A 100 -14.77 -32.23 8.86
CA ASN A 100 -15.71 -32.05 9.97
C ASN A 100 -14.99 -31.82 11.32
N LYS A 101 -13.92 -31.00 11.29
CA LYS A 101 -13.05 -30.69 12.42
C LYS A 101 -12.54 -29.25 12.35
N GLU A 102 -12.13 -28.70 13.49
CA GLU A 102 -11.36 -27.45 13.51
C GLU A 102 -9.94 -27.70 13.00
N GLU A 103 -9.45 -26.81 12.13
CA GLU A 103 -8.09 -26.86 11.61
C GLU A 103 -7.25 -25.75 12.25
N VAL A 104 -6.15 -26.12 12.90
CA VAL A 104 -5.21 -25.16 13.50
C VAL A 104 -4.27 -24.62 12.43
N ILE A 105 -4.31 -23.31 12.20
CA ILE A 105 -3.42 -22.62 11.26
C ILE A 105 -2.68 -21.53 12.01
N THR A 106 -1.35 -21.56 11.94
CA THR A 106 -0.50 -20.45 12.40
C THR A 106 -0.32 -19.47 11.27
N VAL A 107 -0.57 -18.19 11.51
CA VAL A 107 -0.43 -17.13 10.52
C VAL A 107 0.58 -16.11 11.02
N THR A 108 1.47 -15.67 10.13
CA THR A 108 2.42 -14.58 10.42
C THR A 108 2.31 -13.50 9.35
N LEU A 109 2.17 -12.24 9.78
CA LEU A 109 2.14 -11.07 8.90
C LEU A 109 3.51 -10.44 8.84
N PHE A 110 3.94 -10.00 7.67
CA PHE A 110 5.19 -9.23 7.52
C PHE A 110 5.07 -8.26 6.34
N SER A 111 5.89 -7.21 6.32
CA SER A 111 5.71 -6.11 5.39
C SER A 111 5.77 -6.55 3.92
N ALA A 112 4.78 -6.13 3.12
CA ALA A 112 4.78 -6.32 1.67
C ALA A 112 5.51 -5.20 0.91
N GLY A 113 5.79 -4.07 1.56
CA GLY A 113 6.44 -2.95 0.91
C GLY A 113 5.64 -2.34 -0.25
N HIS A 114 4.31 -2.44 -0.25
CA HIS A 114 3.46 -1.83 -1.29
C HIS A 114 2.97 -0.44 -0.88
N CYS A 115 2.20 -0.39 0.20
CA CYS A 115 1.72 0.84 0.82
C CYS A 115 1.79 0.75 2.35
N VAL A 116 1.44 1.83 3.04
CA VAL A 116 1.42 1.82 4.50
C VAL A 116 0.40 0.78 5.03
N GLY A 117 0.86 -0.07 5.95
CA GLY A 117 0.07 -1.18 6.49
C GLY A 117 0.02 -2.45 5.63
N SER A 118 0.56 -2.42 4.40
CA SER A 118 0.57 -3.59 3.52
C SER A 118 1.41 -4.75 4.06
N VAL A 119 0.82 -5.95 4.03
CA VAL A 119 1.44 -7.18 4.53
C VAL A 119 1.27 -8.36 3.58
N MET A 120 2.25 -9.25 3.63
CA MET A 120 2.11 -10.62 3.19
C MET A 120 1.63 -11.48 4.37
N PHE A 121 0.96 -12.59 4.08
CA PHE A 121 0.54 -13.59 5.06
C PHE A 121 1.24 -14.92 4.78
N LEU A 122 1.95 -15.46 5.76
CA LEU A 122 2.42 -16.84 5.76
C LEU A 122 1.47 -17.68 6.61
N PHE A 123 0.78 -18.64 6.00
CA PHE A 123 -0.08 -19.63 6.65
C PHE A 123 0.70 -20.93 6.82
N GLU A 124 0.69 -21.51 8.01
CA GLU A 124 1.38 -22.75 8.37
C GLU A 124 0.41 -23.68 9.10
N GLY A 125 0.15 -24.85 8.52
CA GLY A 125 -0.78 -25.83 9.07
C GLY A 125 -0.65 -27.20 8.39
N LEU A 126 -1.59 -28.11 8.66
CA LEU A 126 -1.50 -29.51 8.22
C LEU A 126 -1.53 -29.69 6.69
N LYS A 127 -2.14 -28.74 5.96
CA LYS A 127 -2.23 -28.75 4.49
C LYS A 127 -1.03 -28.08 3.78
N GLY A 128 0.02 -27.71 4.53
CA GLY A 128 1.29 -27.18 4.01
C GLY A 128 1.40 -25.66 4.09
N ASN A 129 2.63 -25.13 4.01
CA ASN A 129 2.84 -23.69 4.18
C ASN A 129 2.43 -22.94 2.90
N VAL A 130 1.63 -21.87 3.05
CA VAL A 130 1.13 -21.06 1.94
C VAL A 130 1.50 -19.60 2.16
N LEU A 131 2.07 -18.97 1.14
CA LEU A 131 2.39 -17.55 1.14
C LEU A 131 1.40 -16.78 0.26
N TYR A 132 0.66 -15.84 0.85
CA TYR A 132 -0.11 -14.85 0.11
C TYR A 132 0.62 -13.51 0.18
N THR A 133 0.99 -12.93 -0.96
CA THR A 133 1.81 -11.71 -0.97
C THR A 133 1.00 -10.43 -0.79
N GLY A 134 -0.31 -10.46 -1.06
CA GLY A 134 -1.04 -9.25 -1.44
C GLY A 134 -0.33 -8.55 -2.60
N ASP A 135 -0.55 -7.25 -2.73
CA ASP A 135 0.32 -6.40 -3.55
C ASP A 135 1.63 -6.17 -2.82
N PHE A 136 2.75 -6.31 -3.53
CA PHE A 136 4.07 -6.17 -2.90
C PHE A 136 5.12 -5.53 -3.80
N ARG A 137 6.14 -4.97 -3.17
CA ARG A 137 7.34 -4.52 -3.86
C ARG A 137 8.57 -4.68 -2.97
N LEU A 138 9.32 -5.74 -3.24
CA LEU A 138 10.59 -6.05 -2.58
C LEU A 138 11.76 -5.86 -3.55
N ALA A 139 12.86 -5.29 -3.07
CA ALA A 139 14.10 -5.22 -3.84
C ALA A 139 14.85 -6.56 -3.79
N THR A 140 15.77 -6.75 -4.73
CA THR A 140 16.64 -7.93 -4.76
C THR A 140 17.38 -8.09 -3.44
N GLY A 141 17.21 -9.25 -2.81
CA GLY A 141 17.84 -9.58 -1.52
C GLY A 141 17.03 -9.20 -0.29
N ASP A 142 15.90 -8.49 -0.43
CA ASP A 142 15.02 -8.16 0.70
C ASP A 142 14.43 -9.42 1.33
N THR A 143 14.04 -10.40 0.50
CA THR A 143 13.46 -11.67 0.96
C THR A 143 14.37 -12.42 1.92
N LYS A 144 15.70 -12.37 1.73
CA LYS A 144 16.68 -13.01 2.63
C LYS A 144 16.67 -12.43 4.05
N ARG A 145 16.19 -11.19 4.21
CA ARG A 145 16.10 -10.50 5.51
C ARG A 145 14.75 -10.74 6.20
N ILE A 146 13.78 -11.34 5.50
CA ILE A 146 12.49 -11.70 6.06
C ILE A 146 12.66 -13.04 6.81
N THR A 147 12.99 -12.94 8.09
CA THR A 147 13.33 -14.09 8.94
C THR A 147 12.20 -15.10 9.06
N VAL A 148 10.94 -14.64 9.02
CA VAL A 148 9.74 -15.50 9.11
C VAL A 148 9.60 -16.49 7.95
N LEU A 149 10.23 -16.20 6.79
CA LEU A 149 10.30 -17.11 5.64
C LEU A 149 11.38 -18.18 5.77
N HIS A 150 12.19 -18.14 6.83
CA HIS A 150 13.36 -19.01 6.99
C HIS A 150 13.25 -19.90 8.24
N CYS A 151 13.78 -21.11 8.14
CA CYS A 151 13.99 -22.02 9.25
C CYS A 151 15.37 -22.66 9.08
N ASN A 152 16.21 -22.63 10.13
CA ASN A 152 17.57 -23.18 10.11
C ASN A 152 18.43 -22.71 8.91
N GLY A 153 18.34 -21.42 8.57
CA GLY A 153 19.12 -20.80 7.49
C GLY A 153 18.66 -21.16 6.07
N ARG A 154 17.53 -21.87 5.91
CA ARG A 154 16.91 -22.19 4.62
C ARG A 154 15.53 -21.57 4.53
N VAL A 155 15.06 -21.30 3.32
CA VAL A 155 13.66 -20.93 3.11
C VAL A 155 12.79 -22.10 3.58
N LYS A 156 11.69 -21.80 4.28
CA LYS A 156 10.68 -22.79 4.66
C LYS A 156 10.18 -23.53 3.42
N ASP A 157 9.72 -24.76 3.60
CA ASP A 157 9.06 -25.49 2.52
C ASP A 157 7.68 -24.84 2.27
N ILE A 158 7.58 -24.04 1.20
CA ILE A 158 6.35 -23.33 0.82
C ILE A 158 5.69 -24.12 -0.30
N ARG A 159 4.50 -24.66 0.00
CA ARG A 159 3.69 -25.45 -0.93
C ARG A 159 3.17 -24.60 -2.08
N SER A 160 2.62 -23.43 -1.76
CA SER A 160 1.96 -22.54 -2.72
C SER A 160 2.26 -21.08 -2.43
N VAL A 161 2.42 -20.30 -3.50
CA VAL A 161 2.56 -18.84 -3.44
C VAL A 161 1.46 -18.20 -4.28
N TYR A 162 0.59 -17.44 -3.62
CA TYR A 162 -0.39 -16.57 -4.23
C TYR A 162 0.24 -15.18 -4.36
N ILE A 163 0.74 -14.89 -5.56
CA ILE A 163 1.67 -13.80 -5.82
C ILE A 163 1.05 -12.67 -6.65
N ASP A 164 1.39 -11.43 -6.33
CA ASP A 164 1.13 -10.28 -7.19
C ASP A 164 1.93 -10.40 -8.51
N THR A 165 1.18 -10.54 -9.60
CA THR A 165 1.71 -10.66 -10.96
C THR A 165 1.50 -9.39 -11.80
N THR A 166 1.22 -8.24 -11.18
CA THR A 166 0.92 -6.96 -11.87
C THR A 166 1.95 -6.63 -12.96
N PHE A 167 3.23 -6.92 -12.70
CA PHE A 167 4.33 -6.71 -13.64
C PHE A 167 5.03 -8.01 -14.07
N CYS A 168 4.38 -9.17 -13.95
CA CYS A 168 4.91 -10.46 -14.42
C CYS A 168 4.79 -10.58 -15.96
N LEU A 169 5.39 -9.63 -16.68
CA LEU A 169 5.38 -9.51 -18.13
C LEU A 169 6.82 -9.44 -18.64
N PRO A 170 7.18 -10.12 -19.75
CA PRO A 170 8.54 -10.07 -20.30
C PRO A 170 9.06 -8.67 -20.63
N LYS A 171 8.17 -7.70 -20.89
CA LYS A 171 8.52 -6.30 -21.15
C LYS A 171 8.80 -5.47 -19.88
N MET A 172 8.58 -6.04 -18.70
CA MET A 172 8.67 -5.37 -17.38
C MET A 172 9.79 -5.99 -16.52
N MET A 173 10.94 -6.32 -17.13
CA MET A 173 12.06 -6.97 -16.43
C MET A 173 12.74 -6.11 -15.37
N SER A 174 12.66 -4.78 -15.50
CA SER A 174 13.28 -3.84 -14.58
C SER A 174 12.38 -2.65 -14.31
N ILE A 175 12.30 -2.28 -13.04
CA ILE A 175 11.62 -1.09 -12.54
C ILE A 175 12.65 -0.33 -11.69
N PRO A 176 12.83 0.99 -11.87
CA PRO A 176 13.81 1.73 -11.09
C PRO A 176 13.52 1.56 -9.61
N SER A 177 14.56 1.43 -8.80
CA SER A 177 14.45 1.34 -7.35
C SER A 177 13.76 2.56 -6.76
N ARG A 178 13.29 2.44 -5.52
CA ARG A 178 12.74 3.58 -4.78
C ARG A 178 13.75 4.72 -4.64
N LYS A 179 15.04 4.37 -4.45
CA LYS A 179 16.13 5.33 -4.39
C LYS A 179 16.31 6.08 -5.72
N GLU A 180 16.44 5.36 -6.83
CA GLU A 180 16.61 5.99 -8.15
C GLU A 180 15.40 6.87 -8.51
N THR A 181 14.20 6.43 -8.16
CA THR A 181 12.97 7.22 -8.34
C THR A 181 13.01 8.52 -7.54
N ASN A 182 13.38 8.46 -6.26
CA ASN A 182 13.51 9.65 -5.42
C ASN A 182 14.63 10.59 -5.92
N ASP A 183 15.79 10.05 -6.29
CA ASP A 183 16.92 10.83 -6.81
C ASP A 183 16.53 11.57 -8.10
N ALA A 184 15.70 10.95 -8.96
CA ALA A 184 15.16 11.61 -10.16
C ALA A 184 14.17 12.74 -9.81
N ILE A 185 13.29 12.51 -8.83
CA ILE A 185 12.34 13.54 -8.34
C ILE A 185 13.11 14.73 -7.78
N PHE A 186 14.12 14.51 -6.93
CA PHE A 186 14.92 15.59 -6.34
C PHE A 186 15.60 16.43 -7.41
N LYS A 187 16.24 15.80 -8.41
CA LYS A 187 16.87 16.53 -9.53
C LYS A 187 15.88 17.43 -10.28
N VAL A 188 14.64 16.97 -10.48
CA VAL A 188 13.61 17.74 -11.17
C VAL A 188 13.12 18.91 -10.31
N ILE A 189 12.89 18.68 -9.00
CA ILE A 189 12.48 19.72 -8.06
C ILE A 189 13.59 20.77 -7.90
N ASP A 190 14.86 20.38 -7.79
CA ASP A 190 16.00 21.29 -7.63
C ASP A 190 16.11 22.26 -8.82
N ARG A 191 16.01 21.74 -10.05
CA ARG A 191 16.01 22.56 -11.28
C ARG A 191 14.83 23.51 -11.35
N TRP A 192 13.68 23.11 -10.83
CA TRP A 192 12.48 23.97 -10.78
C TRP A 192 12.64 25.07 -9.74
N PHE A 193 13.14 24.72 -8.56
CA PHE A 193 13.34 25.67 -7.47
C PHE A 193 14.45 26.68 -7.75
N SER A 194 15.44 26.34 -8.57
CA SER A 194 16.51 27.27 -8.98
C SER A 194 16.00 28.44 -9.85
N GLN A 195 14.78 28.37 -10.38
CA GLN A 195 14.23 29.42 -11.25
C GLN A 195 13.67 30.63 -10.46
N GLY A 196 13.38 30.47 -9.17
CA GLY A 196 12.86 31.55 -8.32
C GLY A 196 11.90 31.08 -7.23
N ALA A 197 11.54 31.98 -6.33
CA ALA A 197 10.70 31.68 -5.16
C ALA A 197 9.22 31.42 -5.50
N GLU A 198 8.75 31.90 -6.66
CA GLU A 198 7.40 31.71 -7.17
C GLU A 198 7.14 30.29 -7.73
N HIS A 199 8.19 29.49 -7.87
CA HIS A 199 8.13 28.14 -8.41
C HIS A 199 7.75 27.13 -7.32
N VAL A 200 6.61 26.47 -7.49
CA VAL A 200 6.04 25.49 -6.54
C VAL A 200 5.82 24.14 -7.22
N VAL A 201 5.73 23.08 -6.42
CA VAL A 201 5.57 21.70 -6.88
C VAL A 201 4.22 21.14 -6.43
N SER A 202 3.51 20.50 -7.35
CA SER A 202 2.29 19.73 -7.11
C SER A 202 2.56 18.24 -7.34
N LEU A 203 2.53 17.44 -6.27
CA LEU A 203 2.69 15.99 -6.27
C LEU A 203 1.32 15.31 -6.44
N GLN A 204 1.03 14.86 -7.66
CA GLN A 204 -0.26 14.26 -8.02
C GLN A 204 -0.32 12.77 -7.67
N CYS A 205 -0.73 12.47 -6.43
CA CYS A 205 -0.95 11.12 -5.92
C CYS A 205 -2.28 10.58 -6.47
N LYS A 206 -2.31 9.45 -7.20
CA LYS A 206 -3.56 8.90 -7.81
C LYS A 206 -4.44 8.12 -6.84
N SER A 207 -3.85 7.56 -5.80
CA SER A 207 -4.47 6.70 -4.80
C SER A 207 -4.35 7.32 -3.41
N LYS A 208 -5.26 6.91 -2.51
CA LYS A 208 -5.32 7.34 -1.11
C LYS A 208 -4.03 6.98 -0.34
N TYR A 209 -3.51 5.77 -0.57
CA TYR A 209 -2.28 5.24 0.05
C TYR A 209 -1.27 4.77 -1.01
N GLY A 210 0.01 4.75 -0.66
CA GLY A 210 1.11 4.23 -1.49
C GLY A 210 2.21 5.26 -1.82
N TYR A 211 2.03 6.53 -1.44
CA TYR A 211 2.99 7.60 -1.72
C TYR A 211 3.74 8.08 -0.49
N GLU A 212 3.42 7.54 0.69
CA GLU A 212 3.96 7.97 1.99
C GLU A 212 5.49 7.96 1.99
N TYR A 213 6.11 6.89 1.46
CA TYR A 213 7.56 6.79 1.38
C TYR A 213 8.19 7.91 0.52
N MET A 214 7.60 8.21 -0.64
CA MET A 214 8.07 9.28 -1.52
C MET A 214 7.89 10.65 -0.84
N LEU A 215 6.72 10.91 -0.28
CA LEU A 215 6.41 12.15 0.42
C LEU A 215 7.36 12.37 1.61
N LYS A 216 7.55 11.35 2.44
CA LYS A 216 8.51 11.38 3.55
C LYS A 216 9.93 11.66 3.06
N SER A 217 10.36 10.98 2.00
CA SER A 217 11.71 11.16 1.44
C SER A 217 11.93 12.60 0.94
N ILE A 218 10.95 13.18 0.26
CA ILE A 218 10.97 14.58 -0.18
C ILE A 218 11.05 15.53 1.01
N ALA A 219 10.18 15.34 2.02
CA ALA A 219 10.15 16.20 3.20
C ALA A 219 11.48 16.19 3.97
N ILE A 220 12.09 15.01 4.13
CA ILE A 220 13.40 14.85 4.78
C ILE A 220 14.51 15.49 3.96
N TYR A 221 14.56 15.25 2.65
CA TYR A 221 15.62 15.76 1.78
C TYR A 221 15.65 17.29 1.77
N TYR A 222 14.48 17.92 1.60
CA TYR A 222 14.35 19.38 1.55
C TYR A 222 14.23 20.04 2.93
N LYS A 223 14.09 19.26 4.02
CA LYS A 223 13.84 19.75 5.38
C LYS A 223 12.63 20.70 5.45
N ILE A 224 11.58 20.40 4.68
CA ILE A 224 10.33 21.14 4.64
C ILE A 224 9.15 20.20 4.83
N LYS A 225 8.07 20.72 5.42
CA LYS A 225 6.79 20.01 5.46
C LYS A 225 6.12 20.06 4.09
N ILE A 226 5.41 19.00 3.73
CA ILE A 226 4.59 18.95 2.51
C ILE A 226 3.18 19.37 2.86
N HIS A 227 2.60 20.25 2.03
CA HIS A 227 1.21 20.66 2.21
C HIS A 227 0.25 19.54 1.79
N VAL A 228 -0.67 19.16 2.68
CA VAL A 228 -1.73 18.17 2.45
C VAL A 228 -3.07 18.72 2.92
N SER A 229 -4.19 18.17 2.44
CA SER A 229 -5.52 18.53 2.98
C SER A 229 -5.68 18.05 4.42
N ASP A 230 -6.60 18.67 5.17
CA ASP A 230 -6.95 18.22 6.54
C ASP A 230 -7.41 16.75 6.54
N GLU A 231 -8.24 16.37 5.55
CA GLU A 231 -8.66 14.97 5.33
C GLU A 231 -7.48 14.01 5.24
N ARG A 232 -6.44 14.36 4.47
CA ARG A 232 -5.27 13.51 4.28
C ARG A 232 -4.38 13.49 5.52
N LEU A 233 -4.26 14.60 6.23
CA LEU A 233 -3.52 14.64 7.49
C LEU A 233 -4.20 13.76 8.56
N GLU A 234 -5.52 13.82 8.65
CA GLU A 234 -6.33 13.04 9.58
C GLU A 234 -6.21 11.53 9.33
N MET A 235 -6.19 11.11 8.06
CA MET A 235 -5.89 9.71 7.70
C MET A 235 -4.56 9.21 8.26
N TYR A 236 -3.58 10.10 8.42
CA TYR A 236 -2.25 9.78 8.92
C TYR A 236 -2.13 9.93 10.45
N ARG A 237 -3.22 10.21 11.19
CA ARG A 237 -3.19 10.42 12.65
C ARG A 237 -2.59 9.26 13.46
N TYR A 238 -2.65 8.04 12.93
CA TYR A 238 -2.05 6.86 13.55
C TYR A 238 -0.66 6.49 13.01
N LEU A 239 -0.14 7.28 12.07
CA LEU A 239 1.19 7.14 11.49
C LEU A 239 2.10 8.23 12.06
N SER A 240 2.50 8.09 13.31
CA SER A 240 3.31 9.10 14.03
C SER A 240 4.55 9.55 13.25
N ASP A 241 5.22 8.60 12.59
CA ASP A 241 6.40 8.83 11.75
C ASP A 241 6.11 9.70 10.50
N MET A 242 4.85 9.81 10.07
CA MET A 242 4.43 10.58 8.90
C MET A 242 3.97 12.00 9.26
N ILE A 243 3.22 12.18 10.34
CA ILE A 243 2.54 13.46 10.69
C ILE A 243 3.52 14.65 10.74
N GLN A 244 4.72 14.42 11.27
CA GLN A 244 5.75 15.45 11.40
C GLN A 244 6.22 16.04 10.05
N HIS A 245 6.02 15.31 8.95
CA HIS A 245 6.44 15.72 7.60
C HIS A 245 5.36 16.51 6.85
N PHE A 246 4.20 16.76 7.46
CA PHE A 246 3.06 17.37 6.80
C PHE A 246 2.58 18.66 7.48
N THR A 247 1.90 19.50 6.70
CA THR A 247 1.23 20.74 7.14
C THR A 247 -0.06 20.92 6.36
N THR A 248 -1.08 21.51 6.97
CA THR A 248 -2.32 21.96 6.30
C THR A 248 -2.25 23.44 5.91
N ASP A 249 -1.20 24.13 6.33
CA ASP A 249 -0.92 25.51 5.93
C ASP A 249 -0.15 25.53 4.59
N ALA A 250 -0.86 25.88 3.51
CA ALA A 250 -0.30 25.97 2.17
C ALA A 250 0.77 27.05 2.03
N SER A 251 0.74 28.12 2.84
CA SER A 251 1.67 29.25 2.72
C SER A 251 3.08 28.93 3.24
N LYS A 252 3.22 27.88 4.06
CA LYS A 252 4.47 27.50 4.73
C LYS A 252 5.39 26.60 3.91
N THR A 253 5.03 26.28 2.68
CA THR A 253 5.80 25.35 1.84
C THR A 253 5.60 25.63 0.37
N ARG A 254 6.55 25.11 -0.43
CA ARG A 254 6.51 25.15 -1.89
C ARG A 254 6.16 23.79 -2.50
N ILE A 255 5.92 22.76 -1.69
CA ILE A 255 5.61 21.40 -2.15
C ILE A 255 4.23 21.01 -1.62
N HIS A 256 3.33 20.66 -2.54
CA HIS A 256 1.94 20.39 -2.26
C HIS A 256 1.53 19.00 -2.76
N ALA A 257 0.81 18.26 -1.91
CA ALA A 257 0.17 16.98 -2.19
C ALA A 257 -1.30 17.02 -1.70
N CYS A 258 -1.96 18.16 -1.92
CA CYS A 258 -3.23 18.55 -1.32
C CYS A 258 -4.47 17.84 -1.85
N HIS A 259 -4.36 17.07 -2.94
CA HIS A 259 -5.48 16.29 -3.44
C HIS A 259 -5.02 14.94 -4.00
N TRP A 260 -5.90 13.95 -3.90
CA TRP A 260 -5.70 12.57 -4.36
C TRP A 260 -6.24 12.34 -5.78
N LYS A 261 -6.96 13.31 -6.35
CA LYS A 261 -7.36 13.27 -7.76
C LYS A 261 -6.37 14.05 -8.61
N ASN A 262 -6.13 13.54 -9.81
CA ASN A 262 -5.44 14.32 -10.83
C ASN A 262 -6.30 15.54 -11.17
N SER A 263 -5.65 16.68 -11.29
CA SER A 263 -6.26 17.89 -11.82
C SER A 263 -5.36 18.40 -12.93
N ASP A 264 -5.95 18.65 -14.09
CA ASP A 264 -5.26 19.27 -15.23
C ASP A 264 -5.32 20.81 -15.15
N SER A 265 -5.85 21.37 -14.05
CA SER A 265 -5.85 22.80 -13.79
C SER A 265 -4.42 23.37 -13.81
N SER A 266 -4.25 24.57 -14.35
CA SER A 266 -3.01 25.35 -14.33
C SER A 266 -2.63 25.83 -12.92
N THR A 267 -3.59 25.86 -11.99
CA THR A 267 -3.41 26.29 -10.60
C THR A 267 -3.19 25.13 -9.62
N LEU A 268 -2.74 25.44 -8.41
CA LEU A 268 -2.70 24.47 -7.31
C LEU A 268 -4.13 24.12 -6.84
N PRO A 269 -4.45 22.85 -6.55
CA PRO A 269 -5.79 22.46 -6.09
C PRO A 269 -6.25 23.16 -4.80
N CYS A 270 -5.32 23.61 -3.96
CA CYS A 270 -5.62 24.33 -2.72
C CYS A 270 -5.80 25.85 -2.89
N GLY A 271 -5.69 26.38 -4.12
CA GLY A 271 -5.90 27.80 -4.40
C GLY A 271 -4.82 28.73 -3.81
N LEU A 272 -3.60 28.24 -3.57
CA LEU A 272 -2.51 29.08 -3.04
C LEU A 272 -2.26 30.29 -3.96
N VAL A 273 -2.25 31.48 -3.35
CA VAL A 273 -1.75 32.73 -3.94
C VAL A 273 -0.49 33.15 -3.19
N LEU A 274 0.53 33.62 -3.90
CA LEU A 274 1.79 34.05 -3.29
C LEU A 274 1.61 35.37 -2.52
N PRO A 275 2.47 35.69 -1.52
CA PRO A 275 2.35 36.90 -0.71
C PRO A 275 2.34 38.23 -1.50
N ASN A 276 2.91 38.23 -2.71
CA ASN A 276 2.91 39.36 -3.63
C ASN A 276 1.65 39.46 -4.51
N GLY A 277 0.64 38.62 -4.26
CA GLY A 277 -0.61 38.58 -5.01
C GLY A 277 -0.52 37.86 -6.36
N LEU A 278 0.64 37.31 -6.73
CA LEU A 278 0.83 36.60 -7.99
C LEU A 278 0.45 35.12 -7.87
N GLU A 279 0.05 34.55 -9.00
CA GLU A 279 -0.13 33.10 -9.11
C GLU A 279 1.23 32.39 -9.11
N PRO A 280 1.35 31.25 -8.42
CA PRO A 280 2.58 30.48 -8.41
C PRO A 280 2.80 29.76 -9.75
N LYS A 281 4.07 29.61 -10.14
CA LYS A 281 4.46 28.77 -11.28
C LYS A 281 4.51 27.32 -10.82
N VAL A 282 3.59 26.48 -11.31
CA VAL A 282 3.39 25.11 -10.80
C VAL A 282 4.05 24.05 -11.69
N LEU A 283 5.01 23.31 -11.15
CA LEU A 283 5.47 22.04 -11.71
C LEU A 283 4.62 20.89 -11.18
N ARG A 284 4.04 20.09 -12.08
CA ARG A 284 3.28 18.88 -11.71
C ARG A 284 4.17 17.66 -11.85
N ILE A 285 4.32 16.92 -10.75
CA ILE A 285 4.96 15.61 -10.74
C ILE A 285 3.87 14.59 -10.47
N ARG A 286 3.62 13.72 -11.46
CA ARG A 286 2.66 12.64 -11.36
C ARG A 286 3.40 11.32 -11.25
N PRO A 287 3.57 10.76 -10.04
CA PRO A 287 4.17 9.45 -9.89
C PRO A 287 3.26 8.43 -10.60
N SER A 288 3.86 7.74 -11.55
CA SER A 288 3.23 6.68 -12.31
C SER A 288 4.27 5.60 -12.48
N THR A 289 3.82 4.38 -12.75
CA THR A 289 4.70 3.35 -13.25
C THR A 289 5.22 3.81 -14.62
N PHE A 290 6.34 4.50 -14.64
CA PHE A 290 7.16 4.65 -15.84
C PHE A 290 8.06 3.41 -15.86
N TRP A 291 7.80 2.51 -16.78
CA TRP A 291 8.70 1.40 -17.05
C TRP A 291 9.68 1.83 -18.12
N PHE A 292 10.95 1.45 -17.96
CA PHE A 292 11.91 1.44 -19.05
C PHE A 292 12.10 -0.01 -19.50
N ALA A 293 11.97 -0.27 -20.79
CA ALA A 293 12.48 -1.51 -21.34
C ALA A 293 14.02 -1.43 -21.30
N GLN A 294 14.66 -2.27 -20.48
CA GLN A 294 16.10 -2.45 -20.58
C GLN A 294 16.38 -3.08 -21.96
N ARG A 295 17.07 -2.32 -22.82
CA ARG A 295 17.54 -2.84 -24.11
C ARG A 295 18.90 -3.50 -23.90
N PRO A 296 19.16 -4.68 -24.48
CA PRO A 296 20.50 -5.27 -24.47
C PRO A 296 21.53 -4.49 -25.30
N GLN A 297 21.11 -3.46 -26.06
CA GLN A 297 21.99 -2.59 -26.84
C GLN A 297 21.68 -1.09 -26.62
N PRO A 298 22.69 -0.20 -26.63
CA PRO A 298 22.51 1.24 -26.51
C PRO A 298 21.80 1.83 -27.75
N LEU A 299 21.13 2.98 -27.57
CA LEU A 299 20.72 3.82 -28.70
C LEU A 299 21.96 4.39 -29.41
N PRO A 300 21.91 4.62 -30.73
CA PRO A 300 22.88 5.49 -31.40
C PRO A 300 22.94 6.81 -30.64
N ALA A 301 24.14 7.34 -30.42
CA ALA A 301 24.39 8.52 -29.59
C ALA A 301 23.34 9.61 -29.83
N ASP A 302 22.68 10.04 -28.75
CA ASP A 302 21.87 11.25 -28.77
C ASP A 302 22.81 12.41 -29.12
N ASN A 303 22.84 12.80 -30.39
CA ASN A 303 23.50 14.01 -30.85
C ASN A 303 22.70 15.21 -30.34
N ILE A 304 22.84 15.50 -29.05
CA ILE A 304 22.47 16.79 -28.47
C ILE A 304 23.70 17.68 -28.68
N LYS A 305 23.61 18.56 -29.68
CA LYS A 305 24.41 19.80 -29.71
C LYS A 305 23.87 20.76 -28.67
#